data_AF-A0A7X6DAF9-F1
#
_entry.id   AF-A0A7X6DAF9-F1
#
_cell.length_a   1.000
_cell.length_b   1.000
_cell.length_c   1.000
_cell.angle_alpha   90.00
_cell.angle_beta   90.00
_cell.angle_gamma   90.00
#
_symmetry.space_group_name_H-M   'P 1'
#
loop_
_entity.id
_entity.type
_entity.pdbx_description
1 polymer ?
#
loop_
_entity_poly.entity_id
_entity_poly.type
_entity_poly.pdbx_seq_one_letter_code
_entity_poly.pdbx_strand_id
1 'polypeptide(L)'
;MLGTGLEKGFNICWLVIKLNLFFHLFSLMGGYIFGVGPSIQMVSDLFQASKFDHKEITLKNAFAIWKGHFMRSNGQFLLFIGVFCLLTYNLYVSVQLTGMLWLIIDFILISAILFIYVAYQYVISYETEYDMPFLQVIKLACISVFFGFGTFWKLLIGAGVILIVTWQMKGLILFATISLLIMWSVIATKKIRDVVDEKLGFNE
;
A
#
# COMPACT_ATOMS: atom_id res chain seq x y z
N MET A 1 -11.71 -5.58 -33.61
CA MET A 1 -11.46 -4.55 -32.57
C MET A 1 -12.08 -4.86 -31.19
N LEU A 2 -12.84 -5.95 -31.03
CA LEU A 2 -13.33 -6.43 -29.71
C LEU A 2 -12.29 -7.25 -28.91
N GLY A 3 -11.18 -7.66 -29.53
CA GLY A 3 -10.15 -8.50 -28.88
C GLY A 3 -9.22 -7.75 -27.92
N THR A 4 -8.92 -6.48 -28.17
CA THR A 4 -7.88 -5.73 -27.42
C THR A 4 -8.30 -5.34 -25.99
N GLY A 5 -9.59 -5.06 -25.75
CA GLY A 5 -10.09 -4.69 -24.43
C GLY A 5 -10.23 -5.89 -23.48
N LEU A 6 -10.80 -7.00 -23.97
CA LEU A 6 -10.94 -8.23 -23.22
C LEU A 6 -9.58 -8.86 -22.89
N GLU A 7 -8.66 -8.87 -23.86
CA GLU A 7 -7.29 -9.37 -23.65
C GLU A 7 -6.55 -8.54 -22.60
N LYS A 8 -6.67 -7.20 -22.64
CA LYS A 8 -6.08 -6.33 -21.62
C LYS A 8 -6.68 -6.56 -20.24
N GLY A 9 -8.00 -6.71 -20.15
CA GLY A 9 -8.68 -7.04 -18.89
C GLY A 9 -8.19 -8.36 -18.30
N PHE A 10 -8.11 -9.40 -19.13
CA PHE A 10 -7.60 -10.71 -18.72
C PHE A 10 -6.14 -10.63 -18.24
N ASN A 11 -5.28 -9.91 -18.97
CA ASN A 11 -3.88 -9.71 -18.58
C ASN A 11 -3.74 -9.02 -17.22
N ILE A 12 -4.56 -7.99 -16.95
CA ILE A 12 -4.57 -7.30 -15.66
C ILE A 12 -5.08 -8.24 -14.55
N CYS A 13 -6.16 -8.97 -14.77
CA CYS A 13 -6.66 -9.94 -13.80
C CYS A 13 -5.60 -11.00 -13.47
N TRP A 14 -4.93 -11.54 -14.48
CA TRP A 14 -3.87 -12.52 -14.30
C TRP A 14 -2.65 -11.95 -13.56
N LEU A 15 -2.25 -10.72 -13.89
CA LEU A 15 -1.19 -10.00 -13.19
C LEU A 15 -1.51 -9.84 -11.70
N VAL A 16 -2.72 -9.37 -11.37
CA VAL A 16 -3.20 -9.20 -9.99
C VAL A 16 -3.14 -10.52 -9.23
N ILE A 17 -3.63 -11.60 -9.83
CA ILE A 17 -3.60 -12.94 -9.23
C ILE A 17 -2.17 -13.40 -8.97
N LYS A 18 -1.30 -13.30 -9.98
CA LYS A 18 0.10 -13.71 -9.88
C LYS A 18 0.84 -12.94 -8.79
N LEU A 19 0.66 -11.62 -8.72
CA LEU A 19 1.26 -10.78 -7.69
C LEU A 19 0.73 -11.12 -6.29
N ASN A 20 -0.56 -11.44 -6.16
CA ASN A 20 -1.15 -11.72 -4.84
C ASN A 20 -0.69 -13.10 -4.32
N LEU A 21 -0.53 -14.07 -5.23
CA LEU A 21 0.07 -15.36 -4.89
C LEU A 21 1.52 -15.21 -4.45
N PHE A 22 2.30 -14.35 -5.12
CA PHE A 22 3.65 -14.03 -4.68
C PHE A 22 3.62 -13.37 -3.30
N PHE A 23 2.74 -12.39 -3.07
CA PHE A 23 2.58 -11.79 -1.75
C PHE A 23 2.40 -12.84 -0.66
N HIS A 24 1.47 -13.78 -0.82
CA HIS A 24 1.23 -14.82 0.18
C HIS A 24 2.43 -15.75 0.35
N LEU A 25 3.03 -16.23 -0.75
CA LEU A 25 4.20 -17.11 -0.71
C LEU A 25 5.35 -16.48 0.07
N PHE A 26 5.72 -15.25 -0.29
CA PHE A 26 6.84 -14.53 0.32
C PHE A 26 6.54 -14.07 1.74
N SER A 27 5.27 -13.74 2.04
CA SER A 27 4.84 -13.43 3.41
C SER A 27 4.96 -14.65 4.33
N LEU A 28 4.64 -15.84 3.83
CA LEU A 28 4.81 -17.09 4.58
C LEU A 28 6.30 -17.43 4.76
N MET A 29 7.14 -17.22 3.74
CA MET A 29 8.57 -17.48 3.80
C MET A 29 9.31 -16.63 4.84
N GLY A 30 8.92 -15.36 5.02
CA GLY A 30 9.50 -14.50 6.05
C GLY A 30 8.97 -14.75 7.47
N GLY A 31 8.02 -15.68 7.63
CA GLY A 31 7.12 -15.69 8.78
C GLY A 31 6.19 -14.48 8.70
N TYR A 32 4.87 -14.67 8.84
CA TYR A 32 3.87 -13.64 8.51
C TYR A 32 4.18 -12.23 9.07
N ILE A 33 4.79 -12.15 10.26
CA ILE A 33 5.20 -10.88 10.90
C ILE A 33 6.30 -10.14 10.11
N PHE A 34 7.37 -10.82 9.72
CA PHE A 34 8.52 -10.23 9.00
C PHE A 34 8.45 -10.45 7.48
N GLY A 35 7.45 -11.19 7.00
CA GLY A 35 7.25 -11.46 5.58
C GLY A 35 6.36 -10.43 4.90
N VAL A 36 5.37 -9.88 5.60
CA VAL A 36 4.34 -9.01 5.00
C VAL A 36 4.93 -7.70 4.48
N GLY A 37 5.73 -6.98 5.29
CA GLY A 37 6.35 -5.72 4.88
C GLY A 37 7.12 -5.80 3.56
N PRO A 38 8.15 -6.68 3.43
CA PRO A 38 8.88 -6.83 2.19
C PRO A 38 8.06 -7.44 1.05
N SER A 39 7.00 -8.21 1.34
CA SER A 39 6.11 -8.72 0.31
C SER A 39 5.22 -7.64 -0.30
N ILE A 40 4.74 -6.70 0.52
CA ILE A 40 4.01 -5.51 0.04
C ILE A 40 4.92 -4.69 -0.88
N GLN A 41 6.16 -4.43 -0.45
CA GLN A 41 7.12 -3.67 -1.26
C GLN A 41 7.42 -4.37 -2.59
N MET A 42 7.72 -5.67 -2.55
CA MET A 42 7.99 -6.47 -3.74
C MET A 42 6.82 -6.47 -4.73
N VAL A 43 5.57 -6.50 -4.26
CA VAL A 43 4.41 -6.38 -5.16
C VAL A 43 4.33 -4.98 -5.77
N SER A 44 4.62 -3.92 -5.02
CA SER A 44 4.68 -2.55 -5.56
C SER A 44 5.73 -2.43 -6.66
N ASP A 45 6.94 -2.92 -6.42
CA ASP A 45 8.05 -2.84 -7.38
C ASP A 45 7.74 -3.63 -8.65
N LEU A 46 7.27 -4.87 -8.50
CA LEU A 46 6.90 -5.71 -9.65
C LEU A 46 5.72 -5.11 -10.43
N PHE A 47 4.74 -4.53 -9.75
CA PHE A 47 3.61 -3.90 -10.41
C PHE A 47 4.06 -2.69 -11.24
N GLN A 48 4.87 -1.80 -10.65
CA GLN A 48 5.37 -0.60 -11.33
C GLN A 48 6.35 -0.95 -12.47
N ALA A 49 7.21 -1.95 -12.27
CA ALA A 49 8.14 -2.44 -13.31
C ALA A 49 7.40 -3.10 -14.48
N SER A 50 6.34 -3.87 -14.20
CA SER A 50 5.63 -4.65 -15.23
C SER A 50 4.88 -3.82 -16.26
N LYS A 51 4.62 -2.52 -16.02
CA LYS A 51 3.77 -1.67 -16.88
C LYS A 51 2.46 -2.34 -17.32
N PHE A 52 1.85 -3.15 -16.46
CA PHE A 52 0.66 -3.98 -16.72
C PHE A 52 0.85 -5.21 -17.63
N ASP A 53 2.09 -5.65 -17.90
CA ASP A 53 2.40 -6.91 -18.59
C ASP A 53 2.90 -8.00 -17.61
N HIS A 54 2.17 -9.11 -17.55
CA HIS A 54 2.45 -10.22 -16.64
C HIS A 54 3.66 -11.08 -17.05
N LYS A 55 4.11 -10.99 -18.31
CA LYS A 55 5.11 -11.91 -18.90
C LYS A 55 6.51 -11.72 -18.33
N GLU A 56 6.83 -10.52 -17.85
CA GLU A 56 8.17 -10.20 -17.34
C GLU A 56 8.39 -10.60 -15.88
N ILE A 57 7.32 -10.98 -15.17
CA ILE A 57 7.41 -11.31 -13.73
C ILE A 57 7.86 -12.77 -13.56
N THR A 58 9.06 -12.97 -13.02
CA THR A 58 9.60 -14.29 -12.66
C THR A 58 9.73 -14.46 -11.16
N LEU A 59 9.60 -15.69 -10.67
CA LEU A 59 9.77 -16.01 -9.24
C LEU A 59 11.18 -15.64 -8.74
N LYS A 60 12.21 -15.86 -9.57
CA LYS A 60 13.60 -15.51 -9.25
C LYS A 60 13.77 -14.01 -9.05
N ASN A 61 13.18 -13.19 -9.92
CA ASN A 61 13.21 -11.73 -9.77
C ASN A 61 12.45 -11.28 -8.52
N ALA A 62 11.25 -11.82 -8.30
CA ALA A 62 10.45 -11.54 -7.10
C ALA A 62 11.23 -11.86 -5.80
N PHE A 63 11.93 -13.00 -5.76
CA PHE A 63 12.76 -13.37 -4.62
C PHE A 63 13.95 -12.43 -4.40
N ALA A 64 14.60 -11.98 -5.47
CA ALA A 64 15.70 -11.02 -5.39
C ALA A 64 15.24 -9.67 -4.81
N ILE A 65 14.14 -9.13 -5.32
CA ILE A 65 13.52 -7.89 -4.83
C ILE A 65 13.10 -8.04 -3.37
N TRP A 66 12.35 -9.10 -3.04
CA TRP A 66 11.89 -9.37 -1.68
C TRP A 66 13.05 -9.42 -0.67
N LYS A 67 14.14 -10.10 -1.03
CA LYS A 67 15.33 -10.20 -0.17
C LYS A 67 16.03 -8.85 -0.03
N GLY A 68 16.11 -8.05 -1.09
CA GLY A 68 16.70 -6.70 -1.05
C GLY A 68 15.95 -5.77 -0.09
N HIS A 69 14.63 -5.84 -0.09
CA HIS A 69 13.77 -5.02 0.77
C HIS A 69 13.55 -5.59 2.18
N PHE A 70 14.03 -6.81 2.47
CA PHE A 70 13.67 -7.56 3.68
C PHE A 70 13.83 -6.76 4.98
N MET A 71 15.01 -6.18 5.22
CA MET A 71 15.28 -5.44 6.47
C MET A 71 14.56 -4.09 6.51
N ARG A 72 14.70 -3.33 5.42
CA ARG A 72 14.21 -1.94 5.35
C ARG A 72 12.68 -1.87 5.39
N SER A 73 12.01 -2.67 4.55
CA SER A 73 10.55 -2.68 4.49
C SER A 73 9.91 -3.28 5.73
N ASN A 74 10.60 -4.20 6.43
CA ASN A 74 10.17 -4.62 7.77
C ASN A 74 10.27 -3.49 8.78
N GLY A 75 11.36 -2.72 8.78
CA GLY A 75 11.49 -1.55 9.66
C GLY A 75 10.33 -0.56 9.47
N GLN A 76 9.97 -0.28 8.21
CA GLN A 76 8.84 0.59 7.89
C GLN A 76 7.50 -0.03 8.29
N PHE A 77 7.25 -1.28 7.87
CA PHE A 77 6.01 -1.96 8.16
C PHE A 77 5.77 -2.09 9.68
N LEU A 78 6.78 -2.52 10.43
CA LEU A 78 6.69 -2.68 11.88
C LEU A 78 6.48 -1.35 12.60
N LEU A 79 7.10 -0.27 12.13
CA LEU A 79 6.86 1.08 12.65
C LEU A 79 5.40 1.47 12.44
N PHE A 80 4.90 1.38 11.20
CA PHE A 80 3.55 1.82 10.87
C PHE A 80 2.47 0.94 11.50
N ILE A 81 2.63 -0.39 11.51
CA ILE A 81 1.70 -1.29 12.17
C ILE A 81 1.73 -1.13 13.69
N GLY A 82 2.91 -0.87 14.28
CA GLY A 82 3.05 -0.60 15.70
C GLY A 82 2.31 0.67 16.13
N VAL A 83 2.47 1.76 15.39
CA VAL A 83 1.72 3.01 15.60
C VAL A 83 0.23 2.80 15.37
N PHE A 84 -0.15 2.07 14.32
CA PHE A 84 -1.55 1.73 14.04
C PHE A 84 -2.19 0.95 15.19
N CYS A 85 -1.54 -0.13 15.66
CA CYS A 85 -2.01 -0.93 16.79
C CYS A 85 -2.14 -0.09 18.08
N LEU A 86 -1.17 0.80 18.35
CA LEU A 86 -1.24 1.71 19.49
C LEU A 86 -2.47 2.63 19.38
N LEU A 87 -2.70 3.25 18.22
CA LEU A 87 -3.85 4.14 18.01
C LEU A 87 -5.18 3.40 18.10
N THR A 88 -5.29 2.22 17.49
CA THR A 88 -6.49 1.39 17.55
C THR A 88 -6.77 0.90 18.97
N TYR A 89 -5.73 0.54 19.73
CA TYR A 89 -5.89 0.18 21.14
C TYR A 89 -6.38 1.36 21.98
N ASN A 90 -5.81 2.56 21.77
CA ASN A 90 -6.31 3.78 22.43
C ASN A 90 -7.75 4.10 22.04
N LEU A 91 -8.15 3.86 20.78
CA LEU A 91 -9.52 4.04 20.33
C LEU A 91 -10.46 3.07 21.04
N TYR A 92 -10.07 1.80 21.16
CA TYR A 92 -10.83 0.80 21.90
C TYR A 92 -11.03 1.18 23.38
N VAL A 93 -10.02 1.77 24.02
CA VAL A 93 -10.13 2.28 25.41
C VAL A 93 -11.00 3.53 25.46
N SER A 94 -10.86 4.45 24.50
CA SER A 94 -11.59 5.73 24.47
C SER A 94 -13.10 5.53 24.37
N VAL A 95 -13.57 4.58 23.55
CA VAL A 95 -15.00 4.24 23.41
C VAL A 95 -15.66 3.82 24.73
N GLN A 96 -14.88 3.39 25.73
CA GLN A 96 -15.40 2.97 27.05
C GLN A 96 -15.60 4.15 28.02
N LEU A 97 -15.12 5.34 27.67
CA LEU A 97 -15.26 6.53 28.52
C LEU A 97 -16.68 7.10 28.46
N THR A 98 -17.19 7.56 29.60
CA THR A 98 -18.51 8.21 29.70
C THR A 98 -18.40 9.73 29.51
N GLY A 99 -19.36 10.36 28.82
CA GLY A 99 -19.47 11.81 28.68
C GLY A 99 -19.42 12.29 27.23
N MET A 100 -19.06 13.57 26.99
CA MET A 100 -18.85 14.11 25.63
C MET A 100 -17.38 14.03 25.16
N LEU A 101 -16.43 13.85 26.09
CA LEU A 101 -15.00 13.85 25.79
C LEU A 101 -14.57 12.66 24.91
N TRP A 102 -15.20 11.50 25.07
CA TRP A 102 -14.88 10.31 24.26
C TRP A 102 -15.09 10.57 22.76
N LEU A 103 -16.13 11.32 22.38
CA LEU A 103 -16.44 11.63 20.98
C LEU A 103 -15.33 12.47 20.33
N ILE A 104 -14.79 13.45 21.05
CA ILE A 104 -13.69 14.29 20.56
C ILE A 104 -12.42 13.45 20.40
N ILE A 105 -12.10 12.61 21.39
CA ILE A 105 -10.92 11.75 21.37
C ILE A 105 -11.02 10.74 20.22
N ASP A 106 -12.17 10.09 20.05
CA ASP A 106 -12.41 9.12 18.98
C ASP A 106 -12.27 9.75 17.60
N PHE A 107 -12.81 10.96 17.41
CA PHE A 107 -12.66 11.68 16.15
C PHE A 107 -11.18 11.93 15.81
N ILE A 108 -10.38 12.34 16.80
CA ILE A 108 -8.94 12.54 16.63
C ILE A 108 -8.23 11.21 16.33
N LEU A 109 -8.54 10.15 17.08
CA LEU A 109 -7.91 8.84 16.91
C LEU A 109 -8.25 8.20 15.56
N ILE A 110 -9.50 8.25 15.13
CA ILE A 110 -9.92 7.77 13.81
C ILE A 110 -9.20 8.56 12.72
N SER A 111 -9.14 9.89 12.85
CA SER A 111 -8.41 10.74 11.89
C SER A 111 -6.93 10.38 11.82
N ALA A 112 -6.29 10.12 12.97
CA ALA A 112 -4.89 9.69 13.05
C ALA A 112 -4.67 8.30 12.43
N ILE A 113 -5.59 7.35 12.64
CA ILE A 113 -5.54 6.01 12.03
C ILE A 113 -5.62 6.11 10.50
N LEU A 114 -6.56 6.91 9.97
CA LEU A 114 -6.70 7.15 8.53
C LEU A 114 -5.45 7.83 7.96
N PHE A 115 -4.89 8.79 8.69
CA PHE A 115 -3.64 9.46 8.33
C PHE A 115 -2.47 8.47 8.22
N ILE A 116 -2.27 7.62 9.23
CA ILE A 116 -1.20 6.61 9.25
C ILE A 116 -1.36 5.62 8.10
N TYR A 117 -2.58 5.18 7.82
CA TYR A 117 -2.85 4.31 6.67
C TYR A 117 -2.41 4.97 5.36
N VAL A 118 -2.85 6.20 5.10
CA VAL A 118 -2.53 6.91 3.85
C VAL A 118 -1.02 7.24 3.77
N ALA A 119 -0.39 7.62 4.88
CA ALA A 119 1.05 7.85 4.92
C ALA A 119 1.83 6.59 4.55
N TYR A 120 1.43 5.41 5.03
CA TYR A 120 2.09 4.15 4.65
C TYR A 120 1.97 3.84 3.16
N GLN A 121 0.83 4.16 2.53
CA GLN A 121 0.65 4.03 1.09
C GLN A 121 1.64 4.88 0.28
N TYR A 122 1.95 6.10 0.76
CA TYR A 122 3.00 6.92 0.17
C TYR A 122 4.39 6.37 0.41
N VAL A 123 4.68 5.81 1.60
CA VAL A 123 5.97 5.17 1.88
C VAL A 123 6.24 4.06 0.86
N ILE A 124 5.29 3.16 0.63
CA ILE A 124 5.44 2.06 -0.35
C ILE A 124 5.71 2.61 -1.76
N SER A 125 4.96 3.64 -2.17
CA SER A 125 5.09 4.25 -3.50
C SER A 125 6.46 4.91 -3.68
N TYR A 126 6.89 5.72 -2.70
CA TYR A 126 8.18 6.42 -2.73
C TYR A 126 9.37 5.49 -2.65
N GLU A 127 9.25 4.37 -1.94
CA GLU A 127 10.32 3.39 -1.87
C GLU A 127 10.55 2.62 -3.17
N THR A 128 9.54 2.60 -4.04
CA THR A 128 9.67 2.03 -5.37
C THR A 128 10.33 3.01 -6.34
N GLU A 129 10.10 4.30 -6.15
CA GLU A 129 10.38 5.34 -7.15
C GLU A 129 11.65 6.13 -6.87
N TYR A 130 12.02 6.27 -5.60
CA TYR A 130 13.14 7.10 -5.16
C TYR A 130 14.14 6.32 -4.31
N ASP A 131 15.42 6.48 -4.61
CA ASP A 131 16.50 6.01 -3.74
C ASP A 131 16.82 7.05 -2.65
N MET A 132 15.97 7.08 -1.62
CA MET A 132 16.11 8.00 -0.48
C MET A 132 16.47 7.25 0.81
N PRO A 133 17.09 7.91 1.81
CA PRO A 133 17.30 7.31 3.12
C PRO A 133 16.00 7.18 3.91
N PHE A 134 15.94 6.18 4.81
CA PHE A 134 14.74 5.72 5.52
C PHE A 134 13.87 6.84 6.13
N LEU A 135 14.50 7.78 6.85
CA LEU A 135 13.77 8.87 7.52
C LEU A 135 13.21 9.91 6.53
N GLN A 136 13.90 10.14 5.41
CA GLN A 136 13.45 11.12 4.43
C GLN A 136 12.20 10.64 3.70
N VAL A 137 12.12 9.34 3.40
CA VAL A 137 10.94 8.70 2.80
C VAL A 137 9.73 8.86 3.71
N ILE A 138 9.88 8.51 4.99
CA ILE A 138 8.79 8.63 5.97
C ILE A 138 8.35 10.09 6.11
N LYS A 139 9.32 11.02 6.22
CA LYS A 139 9.03 12.45 6.30
C LYS A 139 8.28 12.94 5.06
N LEU A 140 8.74 12.58 3.87
CA LEU A 140 8.11 12.98 2.62
C LEU A 140 6.70 12.40 2.52
N ALA A 141 6.52 11.11 2.82
CA ALA A 141 5.22 10.45 2.86
C ALA A 141 4.23 11.16 3.78
N CYS A 142 4.64 11.53 5.00
CA CYS A 142 3.80 12.28 5.93
C CYS A 142 3.39 13.66 5.37
N ILE A 143 4.30 14.38 4.72
CA ILE A 143 3.98 15.68 4.12
C ILE A 143 3.03 15.50 2.92
N SER A 144 3.23 14.44 2.12
CA SER A 144 2.41 14.12 0.94
C SER A 144 0.95 13.83 1.25
N VAL A 145 0.63 13.35 2.45
CA VAL A 145 -0.76 13.22 2.91
C VAL A 145 -1.49 14.56 2.86
N PHE A 146 -0.82 15.66 3.22
CA PHE A 146 -1.40 17.00 3.27
C PHE A 146 -1.37 17.75 1.93
N PHE A 147 -0.58 17.29 0.95
CA PHE A 147 -0.46 17.95 -0.35
C PHE A 147 -1.72 17.86 -1.22
N GLY A 148 -2.54 16.82 -1.04
CA GLY A 148 -3.74 16.63 -1.87
C GLY A 148 -4.90 15.98 -1.12
N PHE A 149 -5.80 16.81 -0.61
CA PHE A 149 -7.02 16.35 0.10
C PHE A 149 -7.91 15.45 -0.78
N GLY A 150 -7.95 15.68 -2.09
CA GLY A 150 -8.66 14.82 -3.03
C GLY A 150 -8.06 13.42 -3.15
N THR A 151 -6.72 13.30 -3.14
CA THR A 151 -6.04 12.00 -3.22
C THR A 151 -6.17 11.23 -1.91
N PHE A 152 -6.15 11.92 -0.78
CA PHE A 152 -6.43 11.33 0.54
C PHE A 152 -7.75 10.54 0.53
N TRP A 153 -8.85 11.19 0.15
CA TRP A 153 -10.15 10.52 0.09
C TRP A 153 -10.22 9.46 -1.01
N LYS A 154 -9.57 9.65 -2.16
CA LYS A 154 -9.51 8.61 -3.22
C LYS A 154 -8.84 7.34 -2.71
N LEU A 155 -7.74 7.45 -1.96
CA LEU A 155 -7.05 6.29 -1.38
C LEU A 155 -7.95 5.56 -0.39
N LEU A 156 -8.63 6.29 0.51
CA LEU A 156 -9.53 5.69 1.50
C LEU A 156 -10.77 5.04 0.87
N ILE A 157 -11.44 5.74 -0.05
CA ILE A 157 -12.65 5.23 -0.71
C ILE A 157 -12.32 4.00 -1.54
N GLY A 158 -11.25 4.03 -2.35
CA GLY A 158 -10.89 2.87 -3.17
C GLY A 158 -10.45 1.68 -2.32
N ALA A 159 -9.72 1.90 -1.24
CA ALA A 159 -9.40 0.85 -0.27
C ALA A 159 -10.67 0.25 0.35
N GLY A 160 -11.62 1.09 0.78
CA GLY A 160 -12.92 0.66 1.30
C GLY A 160 -13.72 -0.16 0.29
N VAL A 161 -13.81 0.28 -0.96
CA VAL A 161 -14.50 -0.45 -2.04
C VAL A 161 -13.85 -1.82 -2.28
N ILE A 162 -12.52 -1.90 -2.35
CA ILE A 162 -11.79 -3.16 -2.54
C ILE A 162 -12.06 -4.12 -1.39
N LEU A 163 -12.05 -3.63 -0.14
CA LEU A 163 -12.33 -4.45 1.05
C LEU A 163 -13.78 -4.94 1.07
N ILE A 164 -14.76 -4.09 0.72
CA ILE A 164 -16.18 -4.47 0.65
C ILE A 164 -16.40 -5.56 -0.41
N VAL A 165 -15.86 -5.37 -1.62
CA VAL A 165 -15.97 -6.36 -2.71
C VAL A 165 -15.29 -7.67 -2.34
N THR A 166 -14.10 -7.58 -1.75
CA THR A 166 -13.36 -8.75 -1.24
C THR A 166 -14.17 -9.51 -0.18
N TRP A 167 -14.87 -8.79 0.70
CA TRP A 167 -15.67 -9.41 1.76
C TRP A 167 -16.87 -10.18 1.22
N GLN A 168 -17.52 -9.66 0.17
CA GLN A 168 -18.61 -10.36 -0.53
C GLN A 168 -18.11 -11.62 -1.25
N MET A 169 -16.88 -11.60 -1.78
CA MET A 169 -16.27 -12.70 -2.49
C MET A 169 -14.99 -13.17 -1.79
N LYS A 170 -15.13 -13.95 -0.73
CA LYS A 170 -14.01 -14.38 0.14
C LYS A 170 -12.82 -15.00 -0.60
N GLY A 171 -13.04 -15.62 -1.77
CA GLY A 171 -11.94 -16.12 -2.62
C GLY A 171 -10.95 -15.03 -3.04
N LEU A 172 -11.41 -13.79 -3.24
CA LEU A 172 -10.54 -12.67 -3.62
C LEU A 172 -9.51 -12.31 -2.55
N ILE A 173 -9.73 -12.69 -1.28
CA ILE A 173 -8.75 -12.47 -0.20
C ILE A 173 -7.42 -13.14 -0.56
N LEU A 174 -7.47 -14.38 -1.03
CA LEU A 174 -6.30 -15.16 -1.40
C LEU A 174 -5.75 -14.79 -2.78
N PHE A 175 -6.60 -14.30 -3.68
CA PHE A 175 -6.25 -14.13 -5.09
C PHE A 175 -6.05 -12.69 -5.55
N ALA A 176 -6.49 -11.66 -4.84
CA ALA A 176 -6.48 -10.32 -5.41
C ALA A 176 -6.28 -9.17 -4.42
N THR A 177 -6.71 -9.30 -3.17
CA THR A 177 -6.92 -8.13 -2.30
C THR A 177 -5.69 -7.25 -2.10
N ILE A 178 -4.53 -7.81 -1.77
CA ILE A 178 -3.34 -7.00 -1.49
C ILE A 178 -2.80 -6.37 -2.77
N SER A 179 -2.75 -7.14 -3.86
CA SER A 179 -2.38 -6.62 -5.17
C SER A 179 -3.29 -5.51 -5.66
N LEU A 180 -4.61 -5.61 -5.44
CA LEU A 180 -5.56 -4.57 -5.80
C LEU A 180 -5.38 -3.30 -4.96
N LEU A 181 -5.12 -3.44 -3.66
CA LEU A 181 -4.84 -2.30 -2.78
C LEU A 181 -3.57 -1.56 -3.21
N ILE A 182 -2.50 -2.29 -3.52
CA ILE A 182 -1.23 -1.71 -4.00
C ILE A 182 -1.42 -1.06 -5.37
N MET A 183 -2.07 -1.75 -6.31
CA MET A 183 -2.38 -1.19 -7.63
C MET A 183 -3.20 0.10 -7.51
N TRP A 184 -4.23 0.11 -6.68
CA TRP A 184 -5.03 1.31 -6.44
C TRP A 184 -4.19 2.44 -5.86
N SER A 185 -3.32 2.13 -4.90
CA SER A 185 -2.41 3.09 -4.28
C SER A 185 -1.52 3.76 -5.32
N VAL A 186 -0.82 2.97 -6.14
CA VAL A 186 0.06 3.46 -7.21
C VAL A 186 -0.69 4.36 -8.20
N ILE A 187 -1.90 3.97 -8.59
CA ILE A 187 -2.72 4.75 -9.54
C ILE A 187 -3.21 6.06 -8.89
N ALA A 188 -3.68 6.01 -7.66
CA ALA A 188 -4.25 7.17 -6.97
C ALA A 188 -3.19 8.20 -6.58
N THR A 189 -1.98 7.78 -6.21
CA THR A 189 -0.89 8.66 -5.80
C THR A 189 -0.17 9.32 -6.97
N LYS A 190 -0.27 8.77 -8.19
CA LYS A 190 0.49 9.21 -9.38
C LYS A 190 0.57 10.73 -9.54
N LYS A 191 -0.56 11.45 -9.50
CA LYS A 191 -0.59 12.91 -9.67
C LYS A 191 0.25 13.67 -8.64
N ILE A 192 0.32 13.18 -7.41
CA ILE A 192 1.12 13.81 -6.35
C ILE A 192 2.60 13.49 -6.55
N ARG A 193 2.92 12.28 -7.02
CA ARG A 193 4.28 11.86 -7.35
C ARG A 193 4.85 12.70 -8.49
N ASP A 194 4.06 12.94 -9.55
CA ASP A 194 4.44 13.83 -10.65
C ASP A 194 4.81 15.26 -10.16
N VAL A 195 4.10 15.79 -9.15
CA VAL A 195 4.40 17.11 -8.54
C VAL A 195 5.65 17.05 -7.65
N VAL A 196 5.89 15.92 -6.98
CA VAL A 196 7.09 15.72 -6.18
C VAL A 196 8.32 15.58 -7.07
N ASP A 197 8.22 14.87 -8.21
CA ASP A 197 9.27 14.75 -9.22
C ASP A 197 9.71 16.11 -9.74
N GLU A 198 8.74 16.97 -10.09
CA GLU A 198 8.99 18.35 -10.52
C GLU A 198 9.76 19.15 -9.46
N LYS A 199 9.41 18.98 -8.18
CA LYS A 199 10.05 19.69 -7.06
C LYS A 199 11.42 19.14 -6.67
N LEU A 200 11.65 17.85 -6.90
CA LEU A 200 12.95 17.20 -6.65
C LEU A 200 13.93 17.40 -7.83
N GLY A 201 13.46 17.94 -8.95
CA GLY A 201 14.31 18.26 -10.10
C GLY A 201 14.64 17.06 -10.99
N PHE A 202 13.82 16.00 -10.97
CA PHE A 202 14.02 14.82 -11.83
C PHE A 202 13.47 15.01 -13.27
N ASN A 203 12.90 16.17 -13.59
CA ASN A 203 12.59 16.57 -14.97
C ASN A 203 13.79 17.32 -15.57
N GLU A 204 14.79 16.57 -16.03
CA GLU A 204 15.70 16.98 -17.12
C GLU A 204 15.53 16.04 -18.32
#